data_AF-A0A897MUZ3-F1
#
_entry.id   AF-A0A897MUZ3-F1
#
_cell.length_a   1.000
_cell.length_b   1.000
_cell.length_c   1.000
_cell.angle_alpha   90.00
_cell.angle_beta   90.00
_cell.angle_gamma   90.00
#
_symmetry.space_group_name_H-M   'P 1'
#
loop_
_entity.id
_entity.type
_entity.pdbx_description
1 polymer ?
#
loop_
_entity_poly.entity_id
_entity_poly.type
_entity_poly.pdbx_seq_one_letter_code
_entity_poly.pdbx_strand_id
1 'polypeptide(L)'
;MPATLLLRTVHSSRVSRRHLCNDGSSFIMNRRQLLAGVGLSISIGASGCIGNLNRAAEITNVEFETGVGVDKRPDDDPRVRFSDNAVYASGVYSTGDMCYDAHLEEPVYDVEDDKLHIELTRQHDGRDECEEVDEAVSYRVIVHFEEELPAIVRVAEEPPVGSEIVKERDTGLLP
;
A
#
# COMPACT_ATOMS: atom_id res chain seq x y z
N MET A 1 12.78 25.08 36.92
CA MET A 1 13.86 24.56 36.06
C MET A 1 13.30 24.50 34.65
N PRO A 2 13.74 25.33 33.69
CA PRO A 2 13.22 25.27 32.33
C PRO A 2 14.02 24.26 31.50
N ALA A 3 13.31 23.29 30.89
CA ALA A 3 13.88 22.29 30.00
C ALA A 3 14.09 22.89 28.59
N THR A 4 15.32 22.78 28.09
CA THR A 4 15.76 23.23 26.78
C THR A 4 15.23 22.30 25.69
N LEU A 5 14.51 22.88 24.73
CA LEU A 5 13.90 22.21 23.57
C LEU A 5 14.94 22.15 22.43
N LEU A 6 15.40 20.95 22.07
CA LEU A 6 16.28 20.72 20.92
C LEU A 6 15.42 20.38 19.69
N LEU A 7 15.24 21.34 18.78
CA LEU A 7 14.70 21.09 17.45
C LEU A 7 15.75 20.37 16.59
N ARG A 8 15.44 19.16 16.12
CA ARG A 8 16.16 18.51 15.01
C ARG A 8 15.39 18.74 13.71
N THR A 9 15.98 19.52 12.81
CA THR A 9 15.58 19.63 11.41
C THR A 9 15.98 18.36 10.65
N VAL A 10 15.00 17.67 10.06
CA VAL A 10 15.25 16.54 9.14
C VAL A 10 15.24 17.06 7.70
N HIS A 11 16.31 16.73 6.97
CA HIS A 11 16.55 17.06 5.58
C HIS A 11 15.70 16.17 4.65
N SER A 12 14.96 16.80 3.74
CA SER A 12 14.21 16.14 2.66
C SER A 12 15.15 15.77 1.51
N SER A 13 15.30 14.46 1.25
CA SER A 13 16.08 13.93 0.14
C SER A 13 15.17 13.66 -1.06
N ARG A 14 15.42 14.37 -2.17
CA ARG A 14 14.79 14.12 -3.48
C ARG A 14 15.35 12.85 -4.09
N VAL A 15 14.49 11.86 -4.36
CA VAL A 15 14.84 10.69 -5.16
C VAL A 15 14.58 10.98 -6.65
N SER A 16 15.63 10.76 -7.45
CA SER A 16 15.70 10.99 -8.89
C SER A 16 15.20 9.76 -9.64
N ARG A 17 14.06 9.88 -10.35
CA ARG A 17 13.58 8.88 -11.31
C ARG A 17 14.53 8.79 -12.50
N ARG A 18 15.14 7.63 -12.74
CA ARG A 18 15.76 7.28 -14.02
C ARG A 18 14.86 6.28 -14.75
N HIS A 19 14.31 6.73 -15.87
CA HIS A 19 13.79 5.88 -16.93
C HIS A 19 14.90 4.96 -17.43
N LEU A 20 14.63 3.66 -17.48
CA LEU A 20 15.31 2.72 -18.35
C LEU A 20 14.28 1.99 -19.19
N CYS A 21 14.41 2.19 -20.49
CA CYS A 21 13.60 1.61 -21.53
C CYS A 21 13.78 0.09 -21.58
N ASN A 22 12.65 -0.57 -21.80
CA ASN A 22 12.51 -1.96 -22.18
C ASN A 22 12.99 -2.14 -23.63
N ASP A 23 13.97 -3.02 -23.87
CA ASP A 23 14.39 -3.42 -25.21
C ASP A 23 14.77 -4.91 -25.18
N GLY A 24 13.97 -5.75 -25.85
CA GLY A 24 14.00 -7.19 -25.57
C GLY A 24 13.21 -8.09 -26.50
N SER A 25 13.41 -7.93 -27.81
CA SER A 25 13.52 -9.01 -28.81
C SER A 25 12.39 -10.03 -29.01
N SER A 26 11.69 -9.84 -30.14
CA SER A 26 11.62 -10.76 -31.28
C SER A 26 11.34 -12.26 -31.02
N PHE A 27 10.09 -12.68 -31.25
CA PHE A 27 9.80 -14.03 -31.74
C PHE A 27 9.13 -13.99 -33.12
N ILE A 28 9.69 -14.81 -34.00
CA ILE A 28 9.46 -14.90 -35.44
C ILE A 28 8.24 -15.80 -35.77
N MET A 29 7.41 -15.28 -36.69
CA MET A 29 6.51 -15.92 -37.67
C MET A 29 5.53 -17.03 -37.25
N ASN A 30 4.24 -16.79 -37.56
CA ASN A 30 3.59 -17.66 -38.55
C ASN A 30 2.60 -16.89 -39.45
N ARG A 31 2.91 -16.88 -40.75
CA ARG A 31 2.06 -16.38 -41.84
C ARG A 31 1.01 -17.44 -42.18
N ARG A 32 -0.27 -17.05 -42.18
CA ARG A 32 -1.45 -17.60 -42.91
C ARG A 32 -2.67 -16.81 -42.41
N GLN A 33 -3.66 -16.32 -43.16
CA GLN A 33 -4.06 -16.40 -44.55
C GLN A 33 -5.06 -15.27 -44.84
N LEU A 34 -5.12 -14.92 -46.12
CA LEU A 34 -6.07 -14.04 -46.81
C LEU A 34 -7.54 -14.17 -46.37
N LEU A 35 -8.25 -13.05 -46.26
CA LEU A 35 -9.53 -12.85 -46.96
C LEU A 35 -9.89 -11.36 -46.99
N ALA A 36 -9.99 -10.84 -48.21
CA ALA A 36 -10.49 -9.53 -48.54
C ALA A 36 -12.02 -9.50 -48.34
N GLY A 37 -12.50 -8.49 -47.63
CA GLY A 37 -13.93 -8.16 -47.53
C GLY A 37 -14.08 -6.65 -47.45
N VAL A 38 -14.34 -6.04 -48.60
CA VAL A 38 -14.64 -4.60 -48.73
C VAL A 38 -16.07 -4.37 -48.24
N GLY A 39 -16.23 -3.59 -47.17
CA GLY A 39 -17.53 -3.16 -46.64
C GLY A 39 -17.41 -1.76 -46.07
N LEU A 40 -17.72 -0.76 -46.90
CA LEU A 40 -17.87 0.64 -46.52
C LEU A 40 -19.14 0.81 -45.67
N SER A 41 -18.99 1.33 -44.46
CA SER A 41 -20.07 2.05 -43.74
C SER A 41 -19.43 3.07 -42.81
N ILE A 42 -19.41 4.32 -43.28
CA ILE A 42 -19.04 5.49 -42.50
C ILE A 42 -20.18 5.75 -41.51
N SER A 43 -19.88 5.65 -40.21
CA SER A 43 -20.72 6.22 -39.16
C SER A 43 -19.88 7.24 -38.40
N ILE A 44 -19.95 8.50 -38.84
CA ILE A 44 -19.50 9.65 -38.04
C ILE A 44 -20.64 9.93 -37.06
N GLY A 45 -20.49 9.40 -35.84
CA GLY A 45 -21.29 9.77 -34.67
C GLY A 45 -20.53 10.78 -33.85
N ALA A 46 -21.11 11.98 -33.71
CA ALA A 46 -20.55 13.07 -32.94
C ALA A 46 -20.54 12.78 -31.43
N SER A 47 -19.64 13.50 -30.77
CA SER A 47 -19.72 13.98 -29.38
C SER A 47 -19.86 12.93 -28.29
N GLY A 48 -18.72 12.63 -27.69
CA GLY A 48 -18.62 12.08 -26.36
C GLY A 48 -17.16 11.86 -26.04
N CYS A 49 -16.43 12.93 -25.71
CA CYS A 49 -15.40 12.75 -24.68
C CYS A 49 -16.18 12.30 -23.44
N ILE A 50 -16.47 11.01 -23.32
CA ILE A 50 -16.63 10.40 -22.01
C ILE A 50 -15.20 10.41 -21.47
N GLY A 51 -14.78 11.60 -21.05
CA GLY A 51 -13.79 11.73 -20.02
C GLY A 51 -14.44 11.07 -18.82
N ASN A 52 -14.35 9.74 -18.77
CA ASN A 52 -14.19 9.13 -17.48
C ASN A 52 -12.80 9.62 -17.05
N LEU A 53 -12.78 10.83 -16.50
CA LEU A 53 -11.76 11.24 -15.57
C LEU A 53 -11.95 10.33 -14.36
N ASN A 54 -11.70 9.03 -14.53
CA ASN A 54 -11.32 8.14 -13.45
C ASN A 54 -10.03 8.77 -12.96
N ARG A 55 -10.16 9.73 -12.04
CA ARG A 55 -9.02 10.18 -11.27
C ARG A 55 -8.71 9.01 -10.38
N ALA A 56 -7.86 8.13 -10.90
CA ALA A 56 -7.30 7.03 -10.16
C ALA A 56 -6.85 7.56 -8.81
N ALA A 57 -7.28 6.89 -7.74
CA ALA A 57 -6.87 7.24 -6.40
C ALA A 57 -5.32 7.28 -6.37
N GLU A 58 -4.74 8.48 -6.23
CA GLU A 58 -3.29 8.65 -6.12
C GLU A 58 -2.93 8.85 -4.65
N ILE A 59 -2.02 8.03 -4.14
CA ILE A 59 -1.47 8.17 -2.79
C ILE A 59 -0.62 9.45 -2.76
N THR A 60 -1.00 10.38 -1.90
CA THR A 60 -0.31 11.68 -1.77
C THR A 60 0.61 11.74 -0.57
N ASN A 61 0.29 11.00 0.49
CA ASN A 61 1.07 10.95 1.72
C ASN A 61 0.81 9.64 2.49
N VAL A 62 1.81 9.19 3.24
CA VAL A 62 1.71 8.04 4.13
C VAL A 62 2.32 8.40 5.49
N GLU A 63 1.55 8.18 6.55
CA GLU A 63 1.99 8.36 7.93
C GLU A 63 1.98 7.03 8.66
N PHE A 64 3.02 6.77 9.45
CA PHE A 64 3.16 5.55 10.24
C PHE A 64 3.63 5.89 11.65
N GLU A 65 2.93 5.35 12.65
CA GLU A 65 3.23 5.57 14.06
C GLU A 65 3.04 4.28 14.85
N THR A 66 3.98 3.99 15.75
CA THR A 66 3.94 2.87 16.69
C THR A 66 3.75 3.37 18.12
N GLY A 67 3.36 2.49 19.05
CA GLY A 67 3.12 2.85 20.46
C GLY A 67 1.86 3.70 20.70
N VAL A 68 0.96 3.76 19.70
CA VAL A 68 -0.30 4.48 19.79
C VAL A 68 -1.36 3.73 20.61
N GLY A 69 -2.13 4.43 21.44
CA GLY A 69 -3.23 3.80 22.19
C GLY A 69 -4.34 3.27 21.27
N VAL A 70 -4.42 1.94 21.11
CA VAL A 70 -5.49 1.25 20.37
C VAL A 70 -6.24 0.29 21.28
N ASP A 71 -7.55 0.22 21.13
CA ASP A 71 -8.41 -0.73 21.85
C ASP A 71 -8.50 -2.04 21.04
N LYS A 72 -7.38 -2.76 20.99
CA LYS A 72 -7.16 -3.99 20.20
C LYS A 72 -6.20 -4.93 20.92
N ARG A 73 -6.39 -6.24 20.70
CA ARG A 73 -5.49 -7.31 21.16
C ARG A 73 -4.58 -7.77 20.00
N PRO A 74 -3.41 -8.37 20.27
CA PRO A 74 -2.53 -8.92 19.23
C PRO A 74 -3.21 -9.90 18.27
N ASP A 75 -4.18 -10.68 18.74
CA ASP A 75 -4.91 -11.67 17.92
C ASP A 75 -6.08 -11.08 17.13
N ASP A 76 -6.44 -9.82 17.36
CA ASP A 76 -7.55 -9.18 16.63
C ASP A 76 -7.12 -8.83 15.21
N ASP A 77 -8.05 -8.84 14.26
CA ASP A 77 -7.81 -8.28 12.93
C ASP A 77 -7.56 -6.76 13.00
N PRO A 78 -6.76 -6.21 12.07
CA PRO A 78 -6.63 -4.77 11.92
C PRO A 78 -7.99 -4.10 11.70
N ARG A 79 -8.15 -2.90 12.25
CA ARG A 79 -9.31 -2.05 12.02
C ARG A 79 -8.97 -1.06 10.92
N VAL A 80 -9.77 -1.08 9.85
CA VAL A 80 -9.74 -0.11 8.77
C VAL A 80 -10.92 0.86 8.91
N ARG A 81 -10.68 2.14 8.67
CA ARG A 81 -11.69 3.20 8.58
C ARG A 81 -11.38 4.15 7.44
N PHE A 82 -12.41 4.73 6.87
CA PHE A 82 -12.33 5.76 5.85
C PHE A 82 -12.84 7.07 6.45
N SER A 83 -12.12 8.18 6.24
CA SER A 83 -12.58 9.52 6.58
C SER A 83 -11.90 10.52 5.65
N ASP A 84 -12.68 11.49 5.18
CA ASP A 84 -12.21 12.51 4.23
C ASP A 84 -11.54 11.83 3.02
N ASN A 85 -10.30 12.21 2.69
CA ASN A 85 -9.51 11.58 1.64
C ASN A 85 -8.40 10.70 2.25
N ALA A 86 -8.66 10.01 3.37
CA ALA A 86 -7.68 9.12 3.98
C ALA A 86 -8.25 7.76 4.42
N VAL A 87 -7.39 6.74 4.30
CA VAL A 87 -7.57 5.41 4.87
C VAL A 87 -6.78 5.30 6.16
N TYR A 88 -7.44 4.90 7.23
CA TYR A 88 -6.86 4.70 8.56
C TYR A 88 -6.83 3.21 8.87
N ALA A 89 -5.65 2.62 8.97
CA ALA A 89 -5.46 1.25 9.45
C ALA A 89 -4.81 1.27 10.85
N SER A 90 -5.31 0.45 11.76
CA SER A 90 -4.77 0.36 13.13
C SER A 90 -4.91 -1.05 13.68
N GLY A 91 -3.92 -1.48 14.45
CA GLY A 91 -3.86 -2.84 14.98
C GLY A 91 -2.77 -2.98 16.04
N VAL A 92 -2.53 -4.22 16.43
CA VAL A 92 -1.41 -4.62 17.28
C VAL A 92 -0.64 -5.69 16.52
N TYR A 93 0.62 -5.40 16.23
CA TYR A 93 1.48 -6.22 15.41
C TYR A 93 2.55 -6.89 16.27
N SER A 94 2.74 -8.20 16.10
CA SER A 94 3.75 -8.96 16.85
C SER A 94 5.09 -8.84 16.15
N THR A 95 6.06 -8.18 16.79
CA THR A 95 7.45 -8.11 16.28
C THR A 95 8.25 -9.36 16.65
N GLY A 96 7.75 -10.20 17.56
CA GLY A 96 8.53 -11.35 18.05
C GLY A 96 9.65 -10.83 18.94
N ASP A 97 10.90 -11.17 18.65
CA ASP A 97 12.05 -10.81 19.50
C ASP A 97 12.29 -9.29 19.58
N MET A 98 12.90 -8.85 20.69
CA MET A 98 13.14 -7.43 20.99
C MET A 98 14.08 -6.72 20.00
N CYS A 99 14.79 -7.43 19.12
CA CYS A 99 15.66 -6.84 18.10
C CYS A 99 14.92 -6.37 16.84
N TYR A 100 13.62 -6.65 16.76
CA TYR A 100 12.83 -6.31 15.59
C TYR A 100 11.89 -5.15 15.90
N ASP A 101 11.97 -4.13 15.06
CA ASP A 101 10.99 -3.05 15.01
C ASP A 101 9.91 -3.35 13.98
N ALA A 102 8.72 -2.83 14.20
CA ALA A 102 7.67 -2.82 13.18
C ALA A 102 8.08 -1.89 12.04
N HIS A 103 8.00 -2.41 10.82
CA HIS A 103 8.32 -1.67 9.60
C HIS A 103 7.09 -1.62 8.69
N LEU A 104 6.88 -0.49 8.04
CA LEU A 104 5.82 -0.32 7.05
C LEU A 104 6.46 -0.30 5.66
N GLU A 105 6.13 -1.28 4.83
CA GLU A 105 6.48 -1.25 3.41
C GLU A 105 5.66 -0.17 2.69
N GLU A 106 6.18 0.33 1.56
CA GLU A 106 5.49 1.35 0.77
C GLU A 106 4.10 0.85 0.35
N PRO A 107 2.99 1.50 0.77
CA PRO A 107 1.66 1.08 0.37
C PRO A 107 1.47 1.17 -1.14
N VAL A 108 0.84 0.15 -1.72
CA VAL A 108 0.63 0.05 -3.18
C VAL A 108 -0.87 0.11 -3.46
N TYR A 109 -1.28 1.01 -4.35
CA TYR A 109 -2.65 1.06 -4.85
C TYR A 109 -2.74 0.44 -6.25
N ASP A 110 -3.60 -0.57 -6.38
CA ASP A 110 -3.99 -1.20 -7.63
C ASP A 110 -5.24 -0.52 -8.18
N VAL A 111 -5.08 0.19 -9.30
CA VAL A 111 -6.17 0.92 -9.96
C VAL A 111 -7.11 0.00 -10.75
N GLU A 112 -6.65 -1.18 -11.18
CA GLU A 112 -7.48 -2.11 -11.95
C GLU A 112 -8.47 -2.82 -11.02
N ASP A 113 -8.01 -3.20 -9.84
CA ASP A 113 -8.81 -3.89 -8.81
C ASP A 113 -9.41 -2.94 -7.75
N ASP A 114 -9.13 -1.63 -7.83
CA ASP A 114 -9.53 -0.61 -6.85
C ASP A 114 -9.17 -1.00 -5.40
N LYS A 115 -7.90 -1.39 -5.24
CA LYS A 115 -7.39 -2.06 -4.04
C LYS A 115 -6.12 -1.42 -3.50
N LEU A 116 -6.17 -0.96 -2.24
CA LEU A 116 -5.00 -0.54 -1.49
C LEU A 116 -4.39 -1.71 -0.71
N HIS A 117 -3.11 -1.95 -0.90
CA HIS A 117 -2.30 -2.90 -0.15
C HIS A 117 -1.42 -2.16 0.87
N ILE A 118 -1.56 -2.53 2.14
CA ILE A 118 -0.75 -2.06 3.26
C ILE A 118 -0.07 -3.28 3.86
N GLU A 119 1.27 -3.28 3.90
CA GLU A 119 2.05 -4.42 4.40
C GLU A 119 2.96 -3.98 5.54
N LEU A 120 2.82 -4.66 6.68
CA LEU A 120 3.66 -4.50 7.86
C LEU A 120 4.63 -5.66 7.93
N THR A 121 5.92 -5.34 7.96
CA THR A 121 7.04 -6.28 8.06
C THR A 121 7.82 -6.01 9.33
N ARG A 122 8.88 -6.80 9.56
CA ARG A 122 9.78 -6.61 10.71
C ARG A 122 11.16 -6.23 10.21
N GLN A 123 11.76 -5.21 10.83
CA GLN A 123 13.11 -4.79 10.52
C GLN A 123 14.03 -5.02 11.73
N HIS A 124 15.09 -5.78 11.52
CA HIS A 124 16.09 -6.02 12.55
C HIS A 124 16.91 -4.74 12.79
N ASP A 125 17.07 -4.35 14.06
CA ASP A 125 17.71 -3.09 14.45
C ASP A 125 19.24 -3.09 14.40
N GLY A 126 19.83 -4.29 14.24
CA GLY A 126 21.27 -4.50 14.08
C GLY A 126 22.01 -4.95 15.34
N ARG A 127 21.31 -5.24 16.45
CA ARG A 127 21.92 -5.83 17.64
C ARG A 127 22.24 -7.32 17.44
N ASP A 128 23.42 -7.75 17.89
CA ASP A 128 23.87 -9.15 17.73
C ASP A 128 23.20 -10.11 18.73
N GLU A 129 22.75 -9.60 19.87
CA GLU A 129 22.12 -10.37 20.94
C GLU A 129 20.64 -10.00 21.03
N CYS A 130 19.78 -10.99 20.78
CA CYS A 130 18.33 -10.83 20.83
C CYS A 130 17.76 -11.66 21.97
N GLU A 131 17.00 -10.99 22.83
CA GLU A 131 16.19 -11.68 23.82
C GLU A 131 14.94 -12.24 23.14
N GLU A 132 14.74 -13.56 23.26
CA GLU A 132 13.55 -14.28 22.80
C GLU A 132 12.36 -13.93 23.71
N VAL A 133 11.84 -12.72 23.55
CA VAL A 133 10.69 -12.20 24.26
C VAL A 133 9.66 -11.80 23.22
N ASP A 134 8.46 -12.38 23.30
CA ASP A 134 7.35 -12.02 22.42
C ASP A 134 6.91 -10.57 22.67
N GLU A 135 7.33 -9.68 21.78
CA GLU A 135 6.96 -8.28 21.76
C GLU A 135 5.85 -8.02 20.74
N ALA A 136 4.90 -7.18 21.14
CA ALA A 136 3.82 -6.72 20.29
C ALA A 136 3.66 -5.21 20.45
N VAL A 137 3.52 -4.52 19.32
CA VAL A 137 3.42 -3.08 19.27
C VAL A 137 2.12 -2.64 18.60
N SER A 138 1.45 -1.69 19.21
CA SER A 138 0.29 -1.02 18.62
C SER A 138 0.73 -0.08 17.50
N TYR A 139 0.01 -0.06 16.38
CA TYR A 139 0.33 0.81 15.25
C TYR A 139 -0.88 1.56 14.71
N ARG A 140 -0.58 2.64 13.97
CA ARG A 140 -1.52 3.37 13.11
C ARG A 140 -0.83 3.75 11.80
N VAL A 141 -1.48 3.42 10.69
CA VAL A 141 -1.13 3.85 9.33
C VAL A 141 -2.22 4.78 8.83
N ILE A 142 -1.84 5.91 8.23
CA ILE A 142 -2.74 6.83 7.56
C ILE A 142 -2.25 7.00 6.12
N VAL A 143 -3.06 6.58 5.16
CA VAL A 143 -2.77 6.73 3.73
C VAL A 143 -3.70 7.79 3.16
N HIS A 144 -3.13 8.90 2.71
CA HIS A 144 -3.86 10.01 2.12
C HIS A 144 -3.95 9.86 0.61
N PHE A 145 -5.12 10.18 0.06
CA PHE A 145 -5.40 10.20 -1.35
C PHE A 145 -5.73 11.62 -1.81
N GLU A 146 -5.51 11.92 -3.08
CA GLU A 146 -5.85 13.24 -3.63
C GLU A 146 -7.36 13.46 -3.64
N GLU A 147 -8.13 12.49 -4.18
CA GLU A 147 -9.57 12.67 -4.44
C GLU A 147 -10.43 11.46 -4.13
N GLU A 148 -10.13 10.30 -4.74
CA GLU A 148 -10.92 9.08 -4.54
C GLU A 148 -10.24 8.14 -3.54
N LEU A 149 -11.05 7.43 -2.76
CA LEU A 149 -10.60 6.40 -1.83
C LEU A 149 -10.73 5.02 -2.47
N PRO A 150 -9.84 4.07 -2.12
CA PRO A 150 -9.93 2.71 -2.64
C PRO A 150 -11.21 2.01 -2.17
N ALA A 151 -11.86 1.23 -3.04
CA ALA A 151 -13.01 0.40 -2.64
C ALA A 151 -12.63 -0.73 -1.69
N ILE A 152 -11.42 -1.28 -1.89
CA ILE A 152 -10.89 -2.40 -1.11
C ILE A 152 -9.60 -1.98 -0.43
N VAL A 153 -9.46 -2.31 0.84
CA VAL A 153 -8.21 -2.16 1.58
C VAL A 153 -7.82 -3.53 2.09
N ARG A 154 -6.58 -3.95 1.81
CA ARG A 154 -5.95 -5.15 2.35
C ARG A 154 -4.80 -4.73 3.23
N VAL A 155 -4.92 -5.07 4.51
CA VAL A 155 -3.81 -4.97 5.46
C VAL A 155 -3.24 -6.36 5.64
N ALA A 156 -1.93 -6.52 5.45
CA ALA A 156 -1.19 -7.74 5.72
C ALA A 156 -0.15 -7.48 6.82
N GLU A 157 -0.10 -8.39 7.78
CA GLU A 157 0.88 -8.40 8.87
C GLU A 157 1.77 -9.63 8.66
N GLU A 158 3.08 -9.43 8.46
CA GLU A 158 4.01 -10.54 8.32
C GLU A 158 4.10 -11.28 9.67
N PRO A 159 3.76 -12.59 9.73
CA PRO A 159 3.83 -13.30 10.99
C PRO A 159 5.28 -13.42 11.47
N PRO A 160 5.54 -13.49 12.79
CA PRO A 160 6.86 -13.85 13.28
C PRO A 160 7.26 -15.24 12.77
N VAL A 161 8.54 -15.39 12.42
CA VAL A 161 9.12 -16.63 11.88
C VAL A 161 8.71 -17.81 12.75
N GLY A 162 8.02 -18.80 12.16
CA GLY A 162 7.49 -19.96 12.87
C GLY A 162 5.98 -19.91 13.17
N SER A 163 5.28 -18.86 12.77
CA SER A 163 3.81 -18.78 12.81
C SER A 163 3.20 -18.62 11.41
N GLU A 164 2.09 -19.32 11.13
CA GLU A 164 1.32 -19.17 9.88
C GLU A 164 -0.01 -18.50 10.20
N ILE A 165 -0.05 -17.17 10.25
CA ILE A 165 -1.32 -16.44 10.19
C ILE A 165 -1.13 -15.16 9.38
N VAL A 166 -1.54 -15.19 8.11
CA VAL A 166 -1.78 -13.97 7.34
C VAL A 166 -3.18 -13.50 7.70
N LYS A 167 -3.30 -12.45 8.51
CA LYS A 167 -4.60 -11.81 8.73
C LYS A 167 -4.89 -10.90 7.56
N GLU A 168 -5.95 -11.23 6.81
CA GLU A 168 -6.44 -10.42 5.70
C GLU A 168 -7.83 -9.93 6.05
N ARG A 169 -8.01 -8.61 6.05
CA ARG A 169 -9.32 -7.99 6.14
C ARG A 169 -9.58 -7.25 4.84
N ASP A 170 -10.57 -7.73 4.08
CA ASP A 170 -11.16 -7.01 2.95
C ASP A 170 -12.39 -6.25 3.49
N THR A 171 -12.36 -4.93 3.42
CA THR A 171 -13.47 -4.09 3.90
C THR A 171 -14.43 -3.66 2.80
N GLY A 172 -14.43 -4.35 1.65
CA GLY A 172 -15.24 -4.02 0.47
C GLY A 172 -16.46 -3.16 0.81
N LEU A 173 -16.43 -1.91 0.34
CA LEU A 173 -17.51 -0.95 0.51
C LEU A 173 -18.80 -1.54 -0.08
N LEU A 174 -19.60 -2.22 0.75
CA LEU A 174 -20.94 -2.61 0.34
C LEU A 174 -21.75 -1.31 0.14
N PRO A 175 -22.46 -1.19 -0.99
CA PRO A 175 -23.16 0.03 -1.41
C PRO A 175 -24.30 0.46 -0.46
#